data_AF-A0A9X4RQA4-F1
#
_entry.id   AF-A0A9X4RQA4-F1
#
_cell.length_a   1.000
_cell.length_b   1.000
_cell.length_c   1.000
_cell.angle_alpha   90.00
_cell.angle_beta   90.00
_cell.angle_gamma   90.00
#
_symmetry.space_group_name_H-M   'P 1'
#
loop_
_entity.id
_entity.type
_entity.pdbx_description
1 polymer ?
#
loop_
_entity_poly.entity_id
_entity_poly.type
_entity_poly.pdbx_seq_one_letter_code
_entity_poly.pdbx_strand_id
1 'polypeptide(L)'
;MKKNKYIYGTIAATTAITLATVGASTVSADTQYGIFLNRVTGEWQTVNHATGEIVKSEPNGTYSSYEEAQASLATSNVEAPVTTETPATETTAVEAPKTSADVKPALDAQQAVVDATAQDAANAQADADTANQAVATNQADVDTATQAVKDAEANATNATPENIAANQADQAANLADQAANATETDEINAEITSQTQTVADAQTAVNTAQAEKDAADANVTAKEADVKSAQAASDTAQANLVKASSDYAKALELKTQAEKTLTDATATPLQTQVAENNLRLAEIALQNAEARKADAQKAVDNFSTDLATKKAALDTAKTELAQAQATATAKAEALETAKAELAKQQGTLDSLNKDKDALLAEKDRLVEEAKALATELKGYLEAPAILANAQATLTEKQAALTEAQAKAETAQNKLETVTAKLAAEESKLAELQAEYNKLKDLEDKAKDNVIATLPDGTIVAVPKDAPTATEKPVINIDAVKDAITKGQDVTVVDGKVVVTNPQAGVTVTQTPTGEKATYSRVERAKALPETGSEDNIILVGIGAVLGGLGLAGARRRKQG
;
A
#
# COMPACT_ATOMS: atom_id res chain seq x y z
N MET A 1 23.45 20.13 57.23
CA MET A 1 22.41 19.14 57.63
C MET A 1 21.18 19.27 56.72
N LYS A 2 20.91 18.28 55.86
CA LYS A 2 19.58 17.86 55.37
C LYS A 2 19.73 16.43 54.81
N LYS A 3 18.65 15.64 54.85
CA LYS A 3 18.72 14.19 55.08
C LYS A 3 18.92 13.32 53.82
N ASN A 4 19.69 12.25 53.97
CA ASN A 4 19.71 11.07 53.10
C ASN A 4 18.31 10.46 52.91
N LYS A 5 18.11 9.79 51.77
CA LYS A 5 17.25 8.59 51.71
C LYS A 5 17.71 7.60 50.64
N TYR A 6 18.68 6.75 51.00
CA TYR A 6 18.88 5.45 50.35
C TYR A 6 17.81 4.48 50.88
N ILE A 7 17.22 3.67 50.00
CA ILE A 7 16.79 2.30 50.33
C ILE A 7 17.20 1.41 49.16
N TYR A 8 17.94 0.34 49.48
CA TYR A 8 18.36 -0.73 48.57
C TYR A 8 17.30 -1.84 48.52
N GLY A 9 17.12 -2.45 47.34
CA GLY A 9 16.98 -3.91 47.21
C GLY A 9 15.65 -4.58 47.60
N THR A 10 15.39 -5.85 47.29
CA THR A 10 16.03 -6.84 46.37
C THR A 10 15.01 -8.01 46.14
N ILE A 11 15.31 -8.91 45.19
CA ILE A 11 14.88 -10.33 45.09
C ILE A 11 13.72 -10.67 44.13
N ALA A 12 14.10 -11.56 43.22
CA ALA A 12 13.38 -12.29 42.19
C ALA A 12 12.22 -13.19 42.67
N ALA A 13 11.35 -13.55 41.72
CA ALA A 13 10.56 -14.78 41.76
C ALA A 13 10.36 -15.35 40.35
N THR A 14 11.19 -16.34 39.98
CA THR A 14 10.99 -17.22 38.81
C THR A 14 10.35 -18.52 39.27
N THR A 15 9.17 -18.89 38.77
CA THR A 15 8.80 -20.30 38.55
C THR A 15 7.55 -20.43 37.67
N ALA A 16 7.49 -21.48 36.86
CA ALA A 16 6.40 -21.78 35.94
C ALA A 16 5.29 -22.62 36.61
N ILE A 17 4.07 -22.55 36.06
CA ILE A 17 3.03 -23.60 36.16
C ILE A 17 2.34 -23.71 34.80
N THR A 18 1.91 -24.92 34.46
CA THR A 18 1.49 -25.35 33.12
C THR A 18 -0.03 -25.56 33.00
N LEU A 19 -0.55 -25.30 31.78
CA LEU A 19 -1.67 -25.99 31.10
C LEU A 19 -3.15 -25.81 31.53
N ALA A 20 -3.98 -25.63 30.49
CA ALA A 20 -5.45 -25.77 30.39
C ALA A 20 -6.34 -24.73 31.15
N THR A 21 -7.50 -24.29 30.65
CA THR A 21 -8.42 -24.91 29.67
C THR A 21 -9.16 -23.87 28.78
N VAL A 22 -9.18 -24.17 27.47
CA VAL A 22 -10.15 -23.87 26.38
C VAL A 22 -11.38 -22.97 26.66
N GLY A 23 -11.71 -22.07 25.70
CA GLY A 23 -13.09 -21.59 25.56
C GLY A 23 -13.43 -20.47 24.56
N ALA A 24 -13.29 -20.67 23.23
CA ALA A 24 -14.22 -20.15 22.19
C ALA A 24 -13.80 -20.54 20.75
N SER A 25 -14.69 -21.27 20.05
CA SER A 25 -15.03 -21.30 18.60
C SER A 25 -14.01 -20.83 17.54
N THR A 26 -13.79 -21.52 16.41
CA THR A 26 -14.78 -22.19 15.54
C THR A 26 -14.33 -23.52 14.92
N VAL A 27 -15.29 -24.34 14.50
CA VAL A 27 -15.10 -25.67 13.90
C VAL A 27 -14.56 -25.61 12.47
N SER A 28 -13.51 -26.37 12.18
CA SER A 28 -13.25 -27.01 10.88
C SER A 28 -12.75 -28.43 11.15
N ALA A 29 -13.13 -29.40 10.31
CA ALA A 29 -12.87 -30.81 10.57
C ALA A 29 -11.41 -31.18 10.25
N ASP A 30 -10.71 -31.75 11.24
CA ASP A 30 -9.37 -32.32 11.07
C ASP A 30 -9.48 -33.73 10.49
N THR A 31 -9.17 -33.88 9.20
CA THR A 31 -9.03 -35.19 8.56
C THR A 31 -7.57 -35.64 8.65
N GLN A 32 -7.36 -36.76 9.36
CA GLN A 32 -6.06 -37.39 9.67
C GLN A 32 -5.15 -37.73 8.46
N TYR A 33 -5.64 -37.52 7.24
CA TYR A 33 -4.98 -37.84 5.98
C TYR A 33 -5.06 -36.66 5.01
N GLY A 34 -3.95 -36.39 4.32
CA GLY A 34 -3.84 -35.34 3.31
C GLY A 34 -3.50 -35.92 1.94
N ILE A 35 -4.05 -35.32 0.90
CA ILE A 35 -3.79 -35.69 -0.49
C ILE A 35 -2.69 -34.76 -1.03
N PHE A 36 -1.54 -35.32 -1.36
CA PHE A 36 -0.37 -34.60 -1.88
C PHE A 36 -0.03 -35.04 -3.30
N LEU A 37 0.25 -34.10 -4.19
CA LEU A 37 0.76 -34.37 -5.53
C LEU A 37 2.28 -34.60 -5.46
N ASN A 38 2.72 -35.82 -5.77
CA ASN A 38 4.15 -36.14 -5.81
C ASN A 38 4.78 -35.52 -7.07
N ARG A 39 5.57 -34.46 -6.89
CA ARG A 39 6.19 -33.70 -8.00
C ARG A 39 7.23 -34.48 -8.82
N VAL A 40 7.62 -35.68 -8.41
CA VAL A 40 8.57 -36.53 -9.14
C VAL A 40 7.84 -37.59 -10.00
N THR A 41 6.70 -38.11 -9.55
CA THR A 41 5.94 -39.16 -10.27
C THR A 41 4.65 -38.67 -10.93
N GLY A 42 4.14 -37.48 -10.54
CA GLY A 42 2.86 -36.94 -11.01
C GLY A 42 1.62 -37.57 -10.36
N GLU A 43 1.79 -38.49 -9.41
CA GLU A 43 0.68 -39.21 -8.76
C GLU A 43 0.18 -38.48 -7.50
N TRP A 44 -1.14 -38.53 -7.28
CA TRP A 44 -1.76 -38.09 -6.04
C TRP A 44 -1.68 -39.18 -4.98
N GLN A 45 -1.06 -38.87 -3.84
CA GLN A 45 -0.79 -39.81 -2.76
C GLN A 45 -1.54 -39.38 -1.49
N THR A 46 -2.21 -40.34 -0.84
CA THR A 46 -2.85 -40.10 0.47
C THR A 46 -1.86 -40.45 1.59
N VAL A 47 -1.42 -39.43 2.33
CA VAL A 47 -0.35 -39.53 3.34
C VAL A 47 -0.91 -39.28 4.74
N ASN A 48 -0.49 -40.10 5.71
CA ASN A 48 -0.80 -39.87 7.12
C ASN A 48 0.11 -38.78 7.69
N HIS A 49 -0.48 -37.69 8.21
CA HIS A 49 0.27 -36.54 8.71
C HIS A 49 1.17 -36.86 9.92
N ALA A 50 0.87 -37.91 10.69
CA ALA A 50 1.59 -38.25 11.92
C ALA A 50 2.78 -39.20 11.73
N THR A 51 2.73 -40.06 10.70
CA THR A 51 3.79 -41.07 10.45
C THR A 51 4.54 -40.89 9.13
N GLY A 52 3.99 -40.12 8.18
CA GLY A 52 4.56 -39.99 6.84
C GLY A 52 4.34 -41.22 5.94
N GLU A 53 3.62 -42.24 6.41
CA GLU A 53 3.31 -43.42 5.60
C GLU A 53 2.27 -43.13 4.52
N ILE A 54 2.51 -43.69 3.33
CA ILE A 54 1.58 -43.68 2.20
C ILE A 54 0.59 -44.83 2.41
N VAL A 55 -0.67 -44.50 2.68
CA VAL A 55 -1.70 -45.51 3.02
C VAL A 55 -2.42 -46.06 1.79
N LYS A 56 -2.44 -45.29 0.69
CA LYS A 56 -2.93 -45.77 -0.62
C LYS A 56 -2.22 -45.02 -1.74
N SER A 57 -1.60 -45.76 -2.65
CA SER A 57 -1.20 -45.30 -3.97
C SER A 57 -2.23 -45.82 -4.97
N GLU A 58 -2.98 -44.93 -5.61
CA GLU A 58 -3.76 -45.31 -6.79
C GLU A 58 -2.84 -45.17 -8.00
N PRO A 59 -2.53 -46.26 -8.72
CA PRO A 59 -1.62 -46.19 -9.85
C PRO A 59 -2.19 -45.27 -10.90
N ASN A 60 -1.34 -44.42 -11.47
CA ASN A 60 -1.66 -43.48 -12.53
C ASN A 60 -2.55 -44.12 -13.61
N GLY A 61 -3.84 -43.80 -13.58
CA GLY A 61 -4.77 -44.10 -14.65
C GLY A 61 -4.37 -43.24 -15.83
N THR A 62 -3.53 -43.81 -16.70
CA THR A 62 -3.00 -43.19 -17.91
C THR A 62 -4.08 -42.36 -18.59
N TYR A 63 -3.76 -41.10 -18.95
CA TYR A 63 -4.47 -40.42 -20.04
C TYR A 63 -4.21 -41.23 -21.31
N SER A 64 -5.00 -42.29 -21.48
CA SER A 64 -5.10 -43.02 -22.72
C SER A 64 -5.59 -42.04 -23.77
N SER A 65 -4.94 -42.11 -24.93
CA SER A 65 -5.37 -41.58 -26.21
C SER A 65 -6.85 -41.17 -26.29
N TYR A 66 -7.12 -39.98 -26.83
CA TYR A 66 -8.39 -39.70 -27.52
C TYR A 66 -8.45 -40.49 -28.85
N GLU A 67 -8.30 -41.81 -28.76
CA GLU A 67 -8.73 -42.81 -29.72
C GLU A 67 -9.69 -43.72 -28.95
N GLU A 68 -10.90 -43.92 -29.51
CA GLU A 68 -12.08 -44.57 -28.89
C GLU A 68 -13.12 -43.65 -28.21
N ALA A 69 -13.38 -42.50 -28.84
CA ALA A 69 -14.75 -41.94 -28.92
C ALA A 69 -15.30 -41.95 -30.37
N GLN A 70 -14.78 -42.84 -31.23
CA GLN A 70 -15.29 -43.12 -32.58
C GLN A 70 -15.93 -44.52 -32.66
N ALA A 71 -16.95 -44.76 -31.83
CA ALA A 71 -17.69 -46.02 -31.81
C ALA A 71 -19.21 -45.82 -31.73
N SER A 72 -19.76 -44.80 -32.41
CA SER A 72 -21.20 -44.68 -32.67
C SER A 72 -21.53 -43.69 -33.81
N LEU A 73 -20.90 -43.81 -34.99
CA LEU A 73 -21.35 -43.15 -36.24
C LEU A 73 -20.66 -43.72 -37.50
N ALA A 74 -20.61 -45.05 -37.61
CA ALA A 74 -19.98 -45.75 -38.75
C ALA A 74 -20.72 -47.03 -39.19
N THR A 75 -22.07 -47.00 -39.18
CA THR A 75 -22.91 -48.09 -39.73
C THR A 75 -24.23 -47.56 -40.30
N SER A 76 -24.18 -46.82 -41.42
CA SER A 76 -25.33 -46.74 -42.34
C SER A 76 -24.96 -46.37 -43.79
N ASN A 77 -23.79 -46.81 -44.28
CA ASN A 77 -23.60 -46.93 -45.73
C ASN A 77 -24.26 -48.23 -46.20
N VAL A 78 -25.57 -48.17 -46.45
CA VAL A 78 -26.24 -49.17 -47.27
C VAL A 78 -25.98 -48.80 -48.73
N GLU A 79 -24.82 -49.21 -49.26
CA GLU A 79 -24.69 -49.42 -50.70
C GLU A 79 -25.62 -50.58 -51.08
N ALA A 80 -26.83 -50.25 -51.53
CA ALA A 80 -27.68 -51.22 -52.22
C ALA A 80 -27.04 -51.54 -53.58
N PRO A 81 -26.77 -52.82 -53.91
CA PRO A 81 -26.21 -53.16 -55.21
C PRO A 81 -27.22 -52.84 -56.32
N VAL A 82 -26.74 -52.22 -57.40
CA VAL A 82 -27.55 -51.95 -58.60
C VAL A 82 -27.88 -53.27 -59.29
N THR A 83 -29.04 -53.83 -58.99
CA THR A 83 -29.63 -54.94 -59.75
C THR A 83 -30.25 -54.42 -61.03
N THR A 84 -29.64 -54.79 -62.16
CA THR A 84 -30.21 -54.58 -63.50
C THR A 84 -31.44 -55.47 -63.71
N GLU A 85 -32.64 -54.89 -63.63
CA GLU A 85 -33.88 -55.54 -64.06
C GLU A 85 -34.34 -54.99 -65.43
N THR A 86 -34.79 -55.91 -66.28
CA THR A 86 -35.23 -55.68 -67.67
C THR A 86 -36.74 -55.34 -67.66
N PRO A 87 -37.27 -54.46 -68.55
CA PRO A 87 -38.57 -53.85 -68.32
C PRO A 87 -39.75 -54.82 -68.47
N ALA A 88 -40.70 -54.74 -67.53
CA ALA A 88 -41.99 -55.41 -67.63
C ALA A 88 -43.14 -54.50 -67.16
N THR A 89 -44.11 -54.32 -68.06
CA THR A 89 -45.52 -53.96 -67.82
C THR A 89 -45.82 -52.66 -67.05
N GLU A 90 -46.31 -51.66 -67.80
CA GLU A 90 -47.22 -50.64 -67.26
C GLU A 90 -48.38 -51.29 -66.50
N THR A 91 -48.65 -50.82 -65.29
CA THR A 91 -49.97 -50.99 -64.66
C THR A 91 -50.25 -49.73 -63.85
N THR A 92 -51.13 -48.88 -64.36
CA THR A 92 -51.59 -47.66 -63.69
C THR A 92 -52.53 -48.01 -62.55
N ALA A 93 -51.97 -48.43 -61.42
CA ALA A 93 -52.68 -48.48 -60.15
C ALA A 93 -52.87 -47.05 -59.63
N VAL A 94 -54.12 -46.57 -59.64
CA VAL A 94 -54.50 -45.30 -59.01
C VAL A 94 -54.32 -45.44 -57.50
N GLU A 95 -53.41 -44.68 -56.90
CA GLU A 95 -53.37 -44.53 -55.45
C GLU A 95 -54.72 -44.01 -54.95
N ALA A 96 -55.21 -44.56 -53.83
CA ALA A 96 -56.36 -43.98 -53.14
C ALA A 96 -56.02 -42.54 -52.71
N PRO A 97 -56.96 -41.58 -52.82
CA PRO A 97 -56.69 -40.19 -52.44
C PRO A 97 -56.35 -40.12 -50.95
N LYS A 98 -55.13 -39.66 -50.64
CA LYS A 98 -54.68 -39.44 -49.26
C LYS A 98 -55.62 -38.47 -48.54
N THR A 99 -55.93 -38.75 -47.28
CA THR A 99 -56.73 -37.89 -46.42
C THR A 99 -55.85 -37.04 -45.49
N SER A 100 -56.43 -36.01 -44.87
CA SER A 100 -55.72 -35.22 -43.85
C SER A 100 -55.23 -36.07 -42.66
N ALA A 101 -55.95 -37.17 -42.35
CA ALA A 101 -55.61 -38.11 -41.28
C ALA A 101 -54.38 -38.97 -41.62
N ASP A 102 -54.09 -39.22 -42.90
CA ASP A 102 -52.92 -39.98 -43.35
C ASP A 102 -51.64 -39.13 -43.31
N VAL A 103 -51.76 -37.80 -43.49
CA VAL A 103 -50.62 -36.85 -43.47
C VAL A 103 -50.31 -36.34 -42.07
N LYS A 104 -51.30 -36.26 -41.16
CA LYS A 104 -51.09 -35.73 -39.80
C LYS A 104 -49.94 -36.42 -39.02
N PRO A 105 -49.79 -37.76 -39.01
CA PRO A 105 -48.70 -38.40 -38.28
C PRO A 105 -47.31 -38.04 -38.82
N ALA A 106 -47.19 -37.81 -40.13
CA ALA A 106 -45.95 -37.36 -40.75
C ALA A 106 -45.64 -35.89 -40.42
N LEU A 107 -46.67 -35.03 -40.38
CA LEU A 107 -46.56 -33.64 -39.94
C LEU A 107 -46.12 -33.55 -38.46
N ASP A 108 -46.78 -34.28 -37.57
CA ASP A 108 -46.44 -34.33 -36.13
C ASP A 108 -45.00 -34.84 -35.93
N ALA A 109 -44.58 -35.86 -36.69
CA ALA A 109 -43.21 -36.39 -36.63
C ALA A 109 -42.18 -35.39 -37.17
N GLN A 110 -42.48 -34.67 -38.25
CA GLN A 110 -41.60 -33.63 -38.79
C GLN A 110 -41.48 -32.44 -37.83
N GLN A 111 -42.54 -32.07 -37.10
CA GLN A 111 -42.46 -31.04 -36.04
C GLN A 111 -41.50 -31.48 -34.94
N ALA A 112 -41.58 -32.74 -34.47
CA ALA A 112 -40.66 -33.25 -33.46
C ALA A 112 -39.19 -33.26 -33.94
N VAL A 113 -38.94 -33.48 -35.24
CA VAL A 113 -37.61 -33.35 -35.85
C VAL A 113 -37.14 -31.89 -35.89
N VAL A 114 -38.02 -30.94 -36.21
CA VAL A 114 -37.71 -29.50 -36.17
C VAL A 114 -37.40 -29.06 -34.74
N ASP A 115 -38.23 -29.43 -33.75
CA ASP A 115 -38.02 -29.08 -32.34
C ASP A 115 -36.69 -29.64 -31.79
N ALA A 116 -36.36 -30.89 -32.14
CA ALA A 116 -35.08 -31.49 -31.77
C ALA A 116 -33.88 -30.78 -32.46
N THR A 117 -34.01 -30.46 -33.75
CA THR A 117 -32.96 -29.75 -34.51
C THR A 117 -32.78 -28.31 -34.01
N ALA A 118 -33.86 -27.66 -33.55
CA ALA A 118 -33.81 -26.35 -32.92
C ALA A 118 -33.09 -26.37 -31.57
N GLN A 119 -33.31 -27.42 -30.76
CA GLN A 119 -32.53 -27.63 -29.54
C GLN A 119 -31.05 -27.90 -29.83
N ASP A 120 -30.72 -28.68 -30.86
CA ASP A 120 -29.34 -28.89 -31.31
C ASP A 120 -28.69 -27.58 -31.82
N ALA A 121 -29.45 -26.71 -32.49
CA ALA A 121 -28.99 -25.39 -32.91
C ALA A 121 -28.71 -24.48 -31.71
N ALA A 122 -29.60 -24.46 -30.72
CA ALA A 122 -29.40 -23.71 -29.48
C ALA A 122 -28.17 -24.21 -28.68
N ASN A 123 -27.96 -25.53 -28.63
CA ASN A 123 -26.77 -26.13 -28.03
C ASN A 123 -25.49 -25.74 -28.80
N ALA A 124 -25.52 -25.78 -30.13
CA ALA A 124 -24.38 -25.37 -30.96
C ALA A 124 -24.07 -23.87 -30.85
N GLN A 125 -25.08 -23.02 -30.65
CA GLN A 125 -24.90 -21.59 -30.38
C GLN A 125 -24.20 -21.38 -29.02
N ALA A 126 -24.65 -22.08 -27.96
CA ALA A 126 -24.01 -22.01 -26.65
C ALA A 126 -22.56 -22.53 -26.66
N ASP A 127 -22.28 -23.60 -27.42
CA ASP A 127 -20.92 -24.09 -27.67
C ASP A 127 -20.05 -23.00 -28.35
N ALA A 128 -20.58 -22.35 -29.40
CA ALA A 128 -19.88 -21.31 -30.14
C ALA A 128 -19.64 -20.05 -29.28
N ASP A 129 -20.63 -19.59 -28.52
CA ASP A 129 -20.49 -18.44 -27.61
C ASP A 129 -19.46 -18.71 -26.51
N THR A 130 -19.45 -19.92 -25.95
CA THR A 130 -18.45 -20.37 -24.96
C THR A 130 -17.04 -20.37 -25.56
N ALA A 131 -16.87 -20.90 -26.78
CA ALA A 131 -15.59 -20.92 -27.47
C ALA A 131 -15.11 -19.50 -27.85
N ASN A 132 -16.01 -18.62 -28.30
CA ASN A 132 -15.71 -17.22 -28.57
C ASN A 132 -15.28 -16.46 -27.30
N GLN A 133 -15.92 -16.74 -26.15
CA GLN A 133 -15.50 -16.18 -24.85
C GLN A 133 -14.12 -16.69 -24.41
N ALA A 134 -13.79 -17.96 -24.68
CA ALA A 134 -12.45 -18.50 -24.44
C ALA A 134 -11.38 -17.82 -25.32
N VAL A 135 -11.69 -17.53 -26.59
CA VAL A 135 -10.81 -16.73 -27.48
C VAL A 135 -10.59 -15.33 -26.91
N ALA A 136 -11.64 -14.64 -26.49
CA ALA A 136 -11.53 -13.29 -25.91
C ALA A 136 -10.68 -13.28 -24.62
N THR A 137 -10.84 -14.30 -23.77
CA THR A 137 -10.05 -14.47 -22.54
C THR A 137 -8.58 -14.74 -22.84
N ASN A 138 -8.29 -15.68 -23.74
CA ASN A 138 -6.92 -16.00 -24.12
C ASN A 138 -6.22 -14.85 -24.86
N GLN A 139 -6.95 -13.99 -25.57
CA GLN A 139 -6.40 -12.76 -26.14
C GLN A 139 -5.98 -11.76 -25.06
N ALA A 140 -6.79 -11.56 -24.02
CA ALA A 140 -6.42 -10.68 -22.90
C ALA A 140 -5.22 -11.22 -22.10
N ASP A 141 -5.09 -12.54 -21.96
CA ASP A 141 -3.92 -13.21 -21.40
C ASP A 141 -2.66 -12.98 -22.26
N VAL A 142 -2.77 -13.09 -23.59
CA VAL A 142 -1.69 -12.77 -24.55
C VAL A 142 -1.28 -11.31 -24.45
N ASP A 143 -2.23 -10.38 -24.40
CA ASP A 143 -1.96 -8.94 -24.28
C ASP A 143 -1.21 -8.62 -22.97
N THR A 144 -1.62 -9.26 -21.87
CA THR A 144 -0.97 -9.16 -20.56
C THR A 144 0.45 -9.73 -20.57
N ALA A 145 0.65 -10.92 -21.13
CA ALA A 145 1.97 -11.53 -21.28
C ALA A 145 2.88 -10.71 -22.20
N THR A 146 2.32 -10.11 -23.26
CA THR A 146 3.03 -9.20 -24.16
C THR A 146 3.51 -7.94 -23.43
N GLN A 147 2.71 -7.38 -22.52
CA GLN A 147 3.16 -6.25 -21.70
C GLN A 147 4.25 -6.67 -20.70
N ALA A 148 4.11 -7.83 -20.06
CA ALA A 148 5.13 -8.36 -19.16
C ALA A 148 6.49 -8.59 -19.86
N VAL A 149 6.49 -9.01 -21.14
CA VAL A 149 7.71 -9.09 -21.95
C VAL A 149 8.33 -7.70 -22.15
N LYS A 150 7.55 -6.68 -22.55
CA LYS A 150 8.08 -5.30 -22.73
C LYS A 150 8.67 -4.72 -21.45
N ASP A 151 8.03 -4.95 -20.31
CA ASP A 151 8.50 -4.49 -19.01
C ASP A 151 9.81 -5.20 -18.61
N ALA A 152 9.91 -6.51 -18.91
CA ALA A 152 11.14 -7.28 -18.71
C ALA A 152 12.27 -6.88 -19.68
N GLU A 153 11.96 -6.54 -20.94
CA GLU A 153 12.91 -6.02 -21.93
C GLU A 153 13.47 -4.65 -21.51
N ALA A 154 12.61 -3.76 -20.99
CA ALA A 154 13.04 -2.48 -20.44
C ALA A 154 14.00 -2.66 -19.25
N ASN A 155 13.69 -3.58 -18.32
CA ASN A 155 14.57 -3.92 -17.21
C ASN A 155 15.88 -4.57 -17.67
N ALA A 156 15.84 -5.49 -18.64
CA ALA A 156 17.04 -6.11 -19.22
C ALA A 156 17.93 -5.10 -19.95
N THR A 157 17.36 -4.05 -20.54
CA THR A 157 18.11 -2.95 -21.17
C THR A 157 18.91 -2.14 -20.14
N ASN A 158 18.43 -2.06 -18.89
CA ASN A 158 19.18 -1.42 -17.78
C ASN A 158 20.22 -2.36 -17.15
N ALA A 159 20.06 -3.68 -17.28
CA ALA A 159 20.95 -4.70 -16.72
C ALA A 159 22.24 -4.92 -17.57
N THR A 160 22.88 -3.83 -17.99
CA THR A 160 24.11 -3.90 -18.79
C THR A 160 25.33 -4.32 -17.94
N PRO A 161 26.37 -4.92 -18.54
CA PRO A 161 27.64 -5.17 -17.86
C PRO A 161 28.23 -3.89 -17.23
N GLU A 162 28.06 -2.74 -17.89
CA GLU A 162 28.52 -1.44 -17.41
C GLU A 162 27.78 -0.99 -16.15
N ASN A 163 26.45 -1.12 -16.11
CA ASN A 163 25.65 -0.74 -14.93
C ASN A 163 25.88 -1.69 -13.75
N ILE A 164 26.04 -2.98 -14.03
CA ILE A 164 26.42 -3.99 -13.02
C ILE A 164 27.81 -3.65 -12.45
N ALA A 165 28.79 -3.33 -13.29
CA ALA A 165 30.14 -2.96 -12.85
C ALA A 165 30.15 -1.63 -12.09
N ALA A 166 29.35 -0.64 -12.49
CA ALA A 166 29.20 0.63 -11.79
C ALA A 166 28.64 0.43 -10.39
N ASN A 167 27.49 -0.26 -10.26
CA ASN A 167 26.89 -0.55 -8.95
C ASN A 167 27.84 -1.38 -8.05
N GLN A 168 28.59 -2.34 -8.61
CA GLN A 168 29.63 -3.07 -7.87
C GLN A 168 30.78 -2.17 -7.40
N ALA A 169 31.18 -1.18 -8.20
CA ALA A 169 32.16 -0.17 -7.80
C ALA A 169 31.63 0.75 -6.69
N ASP A 170 30.36 1.15 -6.77
CA ASP A 170 29.68 1.94 -5.74
C ASP A 170 29.54 1.16 -4.41
N GLN A 171 29.25 -0.15 -4.47
CA GLN A 171 29.28 -1.02 -3.28
C GLN A 171 30.70 -1.12 -2.68
N ALA A 172 31.74 -1.22 -3.52
CA ALA A 172 33.12 -1.26 -3.05
C ALA A 172 33.56 0.09 -2.43
N ALA A 173 33.13 1.22 -2.99
CA ALA A 173 33.36 2.55 -2.45
C ALA A 173 32.65 2.72 -1.09
N ASN A 174 31.35 2.40 -1.03
CA ASN A 174 30.56 2.46 0.21
C ASN A 174 31.15 1.56 1.32
N LEU A 175 31.68 0.37 0.99
CA LEU A 175 32.39 -0.47 1.96
C LEU A 175 33.71 0.15 2.44
N ALA A 176 34.44 0.86 1.58
CA ALA A 176 35.64 1.60 1.97
C ALA A 176 35.29 2.79 2.88
N ASP A 177 34.21 3.52 2.59
CA ASP A 177 33.69 4.61 3.42
C ASP A 177 33.21 4.09 4.79
N GLN A 178 32.54 2.93 4.84
CA GLN A 178 32.19 2.29 6.12
C GLN A 178 33.44 1.92 6.95
N ALA A 179 34.51 1.42 6.31
CA ALA A 179 35.75 1.10 6.99
C ALA A 179 36.49 2.35 7.49
N ALA A 180 36.47 3.45 6.72
CA ALA A 180 37.02 4.74 7.13
C ALA A 180 36.24 5.33 8.31
N ASN A 181 34.91 5.38 8.22
CA ASN A 181 34.02 5.85 9.28
C ASN A 181 34.17 5.04 10.59
N ALA A 182 34.33 3.72 10.49
CA ALA A 182 34.61 2.87 11.66
C ALA A 182 35.97 3.21 12.30
N THR A 183 37.00 3.45 11.48
CA THR A 183 38.34 3.85 11.97
C THR A 183 38.28 5.21 12.68
N GLU A 184 37.64 6.21 12.07
CA GLU A 184 37.48 7.55 12.65
C GLU A 184 36.63 7.51 13.94
N THR A 185 35.63 6.61 14.00
CA THR A 185 34.82 6.37 15.21
C THR A 185 35.68 5.80 16.35
N ASP A 186 36.59 4.87 16.06
CA ASP A 186 37.50 4.31 17.07
C ASP A 186 38.54 5.34 17.54
N GLU A 187 39.06 6.16 16.63
CA GLU A 187 39.95 7.29 16.97
C GLU A 187 39.27 8.32 17.87
N ILE A 188 38.06 8.77 17.53
CA ILE A 188 37.27 9.68 18.40
C ILE A 188 36.90 9.01 19.73
N ASN A 189 36.58 7.71 19.78
CA ASN A 189 36.35 7.01 21.05
C ASN A 189 37.58 7.01 21.96
N ALA A 190 38.78 6.85 21.38
CA ALA A 190 40.04 6.95 22.12
C ALA A 190 40.30 8.40 22.60
N GLU A 191 40.02 9.40 21.76
CA GLU A 191 40.16 10.81 22.14
C GLU A 191 39.17 11.21 23.25
N ILE A 192 37.90 10.82 23.15
CA ILE A 192 36.88 11.00 24.21
C ILE A 192 37.36 10.38 25.54
N THR A 193 37.97 9.20 25.49
CA THR A 193 38.49 8.51 26.68
C THR A 193 39.64 9.30 27.31
N SER A 194 40.59 9.76 26.50
CA SER A 194 41.70 10.62 26.94
C SER A 194 41.19 11.95 27.51
N GLN A 195 40.28 12.61 26.81
CA GLN A 195 39.71 13.90 27.17
C GLN A 195 38.86 13.81 28.46
N THR A 196 38.18 12.69 28.69
CA THR A 196 37.48 12.42 29.95
C THR A 196 38.44 12.39 31.14
N GLN A 197 39.64 11.81 30.98
CA GLN A 197 40.68 11.87 32.01
C GLN A 197 41.21 13.31 32.21
N THR A 198 41.46 14.04 31.12
CA THR A 198 41.88 15.46 31.18
C THR A 198 40.86 16.33 31.94
N VAL A 199 39.56 16.09 31.76
CA VAL A 199 38.49 16.76 32.53
C VAL A 199 38.53 16.39 34.01
N ALA A 200 38.76 15.12 34.35
CA ALA A 200 38.90 14.67 35.74
C ALA A 200 40.14 15.27 36.44
N ASP A 201 41.26 15.40 35.71
CA ASP A 201 42.49 16.03 36.21
C ASP A 201 42.30 17.54 36.40
N ALA A 202 41.63 18.23 35.46
CA ALA A 202 41.27 19.63 35.60
C ALA A 202 40.31 19.88 36.79
N GLN A 203 39.35 18.98 37.03
CA GLN A 203 38.47 19.04 38.20
C GLN A 203 39.24 18.82 39.51
N THR A 204 40.27 17.97 39.49
CA THR A 204 41.19 17.77 40.62
C THR A 204 42.04 19.02 40.89
N ALA A 205 42.49 19.71 39.83
CA ALA A 205 43.19 21.00 39.95
C ALA A 205 42.29 22.09 40.56
N VAL A 206 41.02 22.19 40.15
CA VAL A 206 40.03 23.10 40.78
C VAL A 206 39.87 22.82 42.27
N ASN A 207 39.70 21.55 42.65
CA ASN A 207 39.55 21.15 44.05
C ASN A 207 40.81 21.49 44.88
N THR A 208 41.99 21.32 44.29
CA THR A 208 43.28 21.66 44.92
C THR A 208 43.42 23.17 45.11
N ALA A 209 43.17 23.97 44.07
CA ALA A 209 43.25 25.43 44.14
C ALA A 209 42.24 26.03 45.14
N GLN A 210 41.04 25.43 45.26
CA GLN A 210 40.05 25.81 46.27
C GLN A 210 40.59 25.57 47.68
N ALA A 211 41.16 24.40 47.96
CA ALA A 211 41.74 24.09 49.27
C ALA A 211 42.94 24.99 49.62
N GLU A 212 43.78 25.34 48.65
CA GLU A 212 44.88 26.29 48.85
C GLU A 212 44.38 27.71 49.14
N LYS A 213 43.33 28.17 48.45
CA LYS A 213 42.68 29.46 48.73
C LYS A 213 42.11 29.49 50.15
N ASP A 214 41.38 28.44 50.55
CA ASP A 214 40.76 28.38 51.88
C ASP A 214 41.81 28.36 53.01
N ALA A 215 42.96 27.71 52.77
CA ALA A 215 44.12 27.78 53.67
C ALA A 215 44.76 29.19 53.72
N ALA A 216 44.82 29.90 52.60
CA ALA A 216 45.33 31.28 52.56
C ALA A 216 44.40 32.26 53.31
N ASP A 217 43.08 32.15 53.15
CA ASP A 217 42.09 32.96 53.89
C ASP A 217 42.14 32.69 55.40
N ALA A 218 42.36 31.44 55.80
CA ALA A 218 42.57 31.08 57.20
C ALA A 218 43.84 31.74 57.78
N ASN A 219 44.92 31.82 56.99
CA ASN A 219 46.15 32.52 57.38
C ASN A 219 45.96 34.04 57.47
N VAL A 220 45.18 34.66 56.58
CA VAL A 220 44.79 36.08 56.71
C VAL A 220 44.06 36.30 58.04
N THR A 221 43.09 35.45 58.36
CA THR A 221 42.33 35.51 59.62
C THR A 221 43.24 35.41 60.85
N ALA A 222 44.25 34.52 60.81
CA ALA A 222 45.24 34.41 61.87
C ALA A 222 46.09 35.69 61.99
N LYS A 223 46.55 36.27 60.87
CA LYS A 223 47.37 37.49 60.90
C LYS A 223 46.60 38.75 61.31
N GLU A 224 45.29 38.80 61.09
CA GLU A 224 44.46 39.83 61.71
C GLU A 224 44.41 39.73 63.24
N ALA A 225 44.43 38.50 63.79
CA ALA A 225 44.47 38.28 65.24
C ALA A 225 45.84 38.64 65.84
N ASP A 226 46.93 38.35 65.12
CA ASP A 226 48.29 38.77 65.49
C ASP A 226 48.39 40.32 65.55
N VAL A 227 47.88 41.03 64.54
CA VAL A 227 47.84 42.51 64.52
C VAL A 227 47.03 43.07 65.71
N LYS A 228 45.84 42.52 65.98
CA LYS A 228 45.01 42.93 67.12
C LYS A 228 45.74 42.74 68.46
N SER A 229 46.46 41.62 68.61
CA SER A 229 47.23 41.28 69.81
C SER A 229 48.45 42.19 69.99
N ALA A 230 49.20 42.45 68.92
CA ALA A 230 50.34 43.36 68.94
C ALA A 230 49.93 44.82 69.20
N GLN A 231 48.78 45.25 68.68
CA GLN A 231 48.22 46.58 68.94
C GLN A 231 47.89 46.75 70.43
N ALA A 232 47.14 45.81 71.03
CA ALA A 232 46.81 45.85 72.46
C ALA A 232 48.05 45.85 73.37
N ALA A 233 49.11 45.12 72.99
CA ALA A 233 50.39 45.15 73.70
C ALA A 233 51.10 46.52 73.58
N SER A 234 51.07 47.16 72.41
CA SER A 234 51.61 48.50 72.19
C SER A 234 50.86 49.58 72.98
N ASP A 235 49.53 49.49 73.01
CA ASP A 235 48.65 50.39 73.77
C ASP A 235 48.90 50.26 75.29
N THR A 236 49.11 49.02 75.77
CA THR A 236 49.46 48.74 77.17
C THR A 236 50.83 49.32 77.54
N ALA A 237 51.85 49.14 76.68
CA ALA A 237 53.17 49.74 76.89
C ALA A 237 53.10 51.28 76.89
N GLN A 238 52.26 51.86 76.01
CA GLN A 238 52.04 53.31 75.93
C GLN A 238 51.41 53.86 77.22
N ALA A 239 50.43 53.16 77.79
CA ALA A 239 49.80 53.52 79.05
C ALA A 239 50.78 53.43 80.24
N ASN A 240 51.62 52.38 80.29
CA ASN A 240 52.65 52.22 81.31
C ASN A 240 53.70 53.34 81.27
N LEU A 241 54.14 53.73 80.06
CA LEU A 241 55.05 54.88 79.89
C LEU A 241 54.42 56.19 80.39
N VAL A 242 53.16 56.46 80.05
CA VAL A 242 52.44 57.65 80.54
C VAL A 242 52.38 57.67 82.07
N LYS A 243 52.11 56.53 82.71
CA LYS A 243 52.13 56.42 84.18
C LYS A 243 53.53 56.70 84.75
N ALA A 244 54.58 56.09 84.20
CA ALA A 244 55.95 56.29 84.65
C ALA A 244 56.39 57.76 84.51
N SER A 245 56.04 58.43 83.41
CA SER A 245 56.30 59.85 83.21
C SER A 245 55.57 60.74 84.24
N SER A 246 54.34 60.38 84.62
CA SER A 246 53.61 61.07 85.70
C SER A 246 54.27 60.87 87.07
N ASP A 247 54.74 59.67 87.37
CA ASP A 247 55.42 59.38 88.63
C ASP A 247 56.83 60.02 88.70
N TYR A 248 57.53 60.16 87.57
CA TYR A 248 58.76 60.94 87.45
C TYR A 248 58.52 62.44 87.69
N ALA A 249 57.43 63.01 87.15
CA ALA A 249 57.07 64.41 87.40
C ALA A 249 56.84 64.68 88.90
N LYS A 250 56.08 63.81 89.59
CA LYS A 250 55.89 63.89 91.05
C LYS A 250 57.20 63.75 91.83
N ALA A 251 58.11 62.88 91.39
CA ALA A 251 59.42 62.73 92.02
C ALA A 251 60.27 64.01 91.86
N LEU A 252 60.14 64.72 90.73
CA LEU A 252 60.78 66.01 90.51
C LEU A 252 60.20 67.10 91.42
N GLU A 253 58.88 67.18 91.57
CA GLU A 253 58.20 68.10 92.51
C GLU A 253 58.65 67.87 93.96
N LEU A 254 58.69 66.59 94.39
CA LEU A 254 59.17 66.20 95.72
C LEU A 254 60.65 66.58 95.94
N LYS A 255 61.50 66.43 94.92
CA LYS A 255 62.90 66.89 94.98
C LYS A 255 62.96 68.40 95.16
N THR A 256 62.24 69.19 94.36
CA THR A 256 62.21 70.66 94.50
C THR A 256 61.70 71.10 95.88
N GLN A 257 60.73 70.40 96.46
CA GLN A 257 60.25 70.69 97.81
C GLN A 257 61.29 70.32 98.90
N ALA A 258 62.05 69.24 98.72
CA ALA A 258 63.16 68.89 99.60
C ALA A 258 64.33 69.89 99.50
N GLU A 259 64.69 70.34 98.29
CA GLU A 259 65.70 71.39 98.06
C GLU A 259 65.34 72.72 98.74
N LYS A 260 64.06 73.11 98.65
CA LYS A 260 63.56 74.28 99.38
C LYS A 260 63.71 74.09 100.90
N THR A 261 63.28 72.93 101.42
CA THR A 261 63.36 72.62 102.85
C THR A 261 64.81 72.62 103.36
N LEU A 262 65.76 72.11 102.57
CA LEU A 262 67.19 72.16 102.87
C LEU A 262 67.73 73.60 102.88
N THR A 263 67.29 74.44 101.93
CA THR A 263 67.65 75.86 101.88
C THR A 263 67.14 76.60 103.13
N ASP A 264 65.88 76.38 103.50
CA ASP A 264 65.25 76.97 104.68
C ASP A 264 65.96 76.53 105.98
N ALA A 265 66.35 75.26 106.09
CA ALA A 265 67.12 74.73 107.22
C ALA A 265 68.53 75.32 107.30
N THR A 266 69.22 75.47 106.16
CA THR A 266 70.59 76.02 106.07
C THR A 266 70.66 77.50 106.45
N ALA A 267 69.58 78.26 106.23
CA ALA A 267 69.49 79.67 106.63
C ALA A 267 69.35 79.89 108.15
N THR A 268 69.12 78.84 108.93
CA THR A 268 68.93 78.92 110.39
C THR A 268 70.27 78.76 111.13
N PRO A 269 70.66 79.67 112.05
CA PRO A 269 71.93 79.57 112.77
C PRO A 269 72.09 78.27 113.58
N LEU A 270 73.17 77.52 113.31
CA LEU A 270 73.54 76.28 113.99
C LEU A 270 74.12 76.56 115.39
N GLN A 271 73.25 77.01 116.30
CA GLN A 271 73.57 77.29 117.71
C GLN A 271 72.78 76.41 118.69
N THR A 272 71.91 75.54 118.18
CA THR A 272 71.11 74.61 118.98
C THR A 272 71.05 73.23 118.31
N GLN A 273 71.02 72.18 119.13
CA GLN A 273 70.94 70.79 118.65
C GLN A 273 69.66 70.48 117.85
N VAL A 274 68.62 71.30 117.97
CA VAL A 274 67.41 71.20 117.13
C VAL A 274 67.69 71.67 115.70
N ALA A 275 68.43 72.76 115.51
CA ALA A 275 68.79 73.26 114.18
C ALA A 275 69.69 72.25 113.43
N GLU A 276 70.67 71.66 114.12
CA GLU A 276 71.56 70.62 113.57
C GLU A 276 70.78 69.37 113.13
N ASN A 277 69.83 68.89 113.93
CA ASN A 277 69.00 67.74 113.56
C ASN A 277 68.05 68.07 112.39
N ASN A 278 67.47 69.26 112.35
CA ASN A 278 66.59 69.69 111.26
C ASN A 278 67.35 69.76 109.92
N LEU A 279 68.58 70.27 109.91
CA LEU A 279 69.45 70.27 108.73
C LEU A 279 69.69 68.83 108.24
N ARG A 280 70.11 67.93 109.15
CA ARG A 280 70.35 66.52 108.83
C ARG A 280 69.12 65.80 108.29
N LEU A 281 67.93 66.09 108.82
CA LEU A 281 66.67 65.54 108.30
C LEU A 281 66.35 66.06 106.89
N ALA A 282 66.65 67.33 106.60
CA ALA A 282 66.45 67.91 105.27
C ALA A 282 67.43 67.32 104.23
N GLU A 283 68.69 67.08 104.61
CA GLU A 283 69.68 66.37 103.77
C GLU A 283 69.21 64.95 103.43
N ILE A 284 68.73 64.19 104.43
CA ILE A 284 68.17 62.85 104.23
C ILE A 284 66.91 62.90 103.35
N ALA A 285 66.05 63.90 103.51
CA ALA A 285 64.86 64.07 102.68
C ALA A 285 65.23 64.33 101.21
N LEU A 286 66.25 65.15 100.95
CA LEU A 286 66.77 65.41 99.61
C LEU A 286 67.35 64.13 98.98
N GLN A 287 68.24 63.42 99.67
CA GLN A 287 68.82 62.16 99.16
C GLN A 287 67.74 61.13 98.80
N ASN A 288 66.70 60.99 99.64
CA ASN A 288 65.57 60.11 99.35
C ASN A 288 64.74 60.57 98.14
N ALA A 289 64.58 61.88 97.93
CA ALA A 289 63.88 62.41 96.76
C ALA A 289 64.69 62.22 95.47
N GLU A 290 66.02 62.39 95.53
CA GLU A 290 66.94 62.12 94.41
C GLU A 290 66.95 60.64 94.01
N ALA A 291 66.99 59.72 94.99
CA ALA A 291 66.86 58.28 94.73
C ALA A 291 65.53 57.94 94.02
N ARG A 292 64.41 58.46 94.53
CA ARG A 292 63.08 58.29 93.91
C ARG A 292 63.02 58.85 92.49
N LYS A 293 63.62 60.01 92.24
CA LYS A 293 63.74 60.59 90.89
C LYS A 293 64.54 59.66 89.97
N ALA A 294 65.68 59.15 90.43
CA ALA A 294 66.53 58.26 89.64
C ALA A 294 65.81 56.94 89.28
N ASP A 295 65.07 56.35 90.21
CA ASP A 295 64.30 55.13 89.95
C ASP A 295 63.08 55.38 89.05
N ALA A 296 62.40 56.52 89.20
CA ALA A 296 61.33 56.92 88.28
C ALA A 296 61.86 57.20 86.86
N GLN A 297 63.05 57.78 86.71
CA GLN A 297 63.70 57.95 85.40
C GLN A 297 64.00 56.59 84.75
N LYS A 298 64.59 55.63 85.48
CA LYS A 298 64.82 54.26 84.97
C LYS A 298 63.51 53.62 84.51
N ALA A 299 62.40 53.84 85.24
CA ALA A 299 61.09 53.33 84.82
C ALA A 299 60.62 53.95 83.50
N VAL A 300 60.77 55.27 83.32
CA VAL A 300 60.49 55.96 82.04
C VAL A 300 61.34 55.39 80.91
N ASP A 301 62.65 55.24 81.12
CA ASP A 301 63.59 54.72 80.10
C ASP A 301 63.23 53.28 79.68
N ASN A 302 62.94 52.43 80.67
CA ASN A 302 62.53 51.04 80.46
C ASN A 302 61.21 50.94 79.68
N PHE A 303 60.17 51.69 80.07
CA PHE A 303 58.88 51.66 79.35
C PHE A 303 58.94 52.34 77.98
N SER A 304 59.84 53.33 77.79
CA SER A 304 60.09 53.90 76.46
C SER A 304 60.73 52.88 75.52
N THR A 305 61.62 52.04 76.05
CA THR A 305 62.23 50.93 75.29
C THR A 305 61.20 49.85 74.97
N ASP A 306 60.40 49.39 75.94
CA ASP A 306 59.35 48.38 75.71
C ASP A 306 58.32 48.87 74.67
N LEU A 307 57.89 50.13 74.76
CA LEU A 307 57.00 50.74 73.78
C LEU A 307 57.57 50.73 72.35
N ALA A 308 58.87 51.02 72.19
CA ALA A 308 59.54 50.95 70.90
C ALA A 308 59.54 49.50 70.36
N THR A 309 59.83 48.52 71.22
CA THR A 309 59.75 47.09 70.87
C THR A 309 58.34 46.65 70.48
N LYS A 310 57.29 47.07 71.20
CA LYS A 310 55.89 46.71 70.85
C LYS A 310 55.41 47.38 69.57
N LYS A 311 55.83 48.63 69.29
CA LYS A 311 55.56 49.28 67.99
C LYS A 311 56.21 48.52 66.84
N ALA A 312 57.49 48.13 66.97
CA ALA A 312 58.17 47.32 65.96
C ALA A 312 57.45 45.97 65.70
N ALA A 313 57.04 45.26 66.75
CA ALA A 313 56.30 44.00 66.62
C ALA A 313 54.92 44.17 65.94
N LEU A 314 54.22 45.28 66.22
CA LEU A 314 52.96 45.64 65.57
C LEU A 314 53.17 45.91 64.07
N ASP A 315 54.25 46.62 63.71
CA ASP A 315 54.53 46.92 62.30
C ASP A 315 54.96 45.66 61.53
N THR A 316 55.72 44.73 62.15
CA THR A 316 55.94 43.39 61.61
C THR A 316 54.62 42.64 61.37
N ALA A 317 53.72 42.59 62.37
CA ALA A 317 52.44 41.90 62.22
C ALA A 317 51.58 42.47 61.08
N LYS A 318 51.58 43.80 60.87
CA LYS A 318 50.90 44.44 59.74
C LYS A 318 51.51 44.04 58.39
N THR A 319 52.85 43.96 58.31
CA THR A 319 53.54 43.51 57.10
C THR A 319 53.20 42.05 56.77
N GLU A 320 53.18 41.16 57.76
CA GLU A 320 52.79 39.76 57.58
C GLU A 320 51.32 39.61 57.16
N LEU A 321 50.42 40.42 57.71
CA LEU A 321 49.02 40.46 57.26
C LEU A 321 48.89 40.88 55.79
N ALA A 322 49.60 41.93 55.36
CA ALA A 322 49.60 42.36 53.96
C ALA A 322 50.14 41.26 53.02
N GLN A 323 51.17 40.52 53.44
CA GLN A 323 51.70 39.38 52.68
C GLN A 323 50.71 38.21 52.62
N ALA A 324 50.01 37.91 53.71
CA ALA A 324 48.95 36.89 53.73
C ALA A 324 47.79 37.27 52.80
N GLN A 325 47.37 38.53 52.80
CA GLN A 325 46.32 39.05 51.90
C GLN A 325 46.72 38.96 50.42
N ALA A 326 47.95 39.35 50.07
CA ALA A 326 48.47 39.20 48.71
C ALA A 326 48.50 37.72 48.26
N THR A 327 48.84 36.80 49.18
CA THR A 327 48.83 35.35 48.92
C THR A 327 47.41 34.82 48.68
N ALA A 328 46.43 35.27 49.47
CA ALA A 328 45.03 34.91 49.31
C ALA A 328 44.45 35.38 47.96
N THR A 329 44.76 36.62 47.53
CA THR A 329 44.40 37.13 46.20
C THR A 329 44.98 36.26 45.09
N ALA A 330 46.28 35.95 45.13
CA ALA A 330 46.93 35.11 44.12
C ALA A 330 46.34 33.68 44.05
N LYS A 331 45.92 33.10 45.18
CA LYS A 331 45.23 31.80 45.21
C LYS A 331 43.78 31.88 44.70
N ALA A 332 43.09 33.00 44.88
CA ALA A 332 41.78 33.23 44.27
C ALA A 332 41.87 33.35 42.73
N GLU A 333 42.88 34.05 42.21
CA GLU A 333 43.14 34.13 40.76
C GLU A 333 43.49 32.76 40.14
N ALA A 334 44.32 31.97 40.84
CA ALA A 334 44.65 30.61 40.42
C ALA A 334 43.43 29.68 40.38
N LEU A 335 42.50 29.82 41.34
CA LEU A 335 41.24 29.07 41.36
C LEU A 335 40.34 29.42 40.16
N GLU A 336 40.20 30.70 39.81
CA GLU A 336 39.41 31.10 38.63
C GLU A 336 40.07 30.64 37.32
N THR A 337 41.41 30.64 37.25
CA THR A 337 42.14 30.04 36.11
C THR A 337 41.88 28.53 35.99
N ALA A 338 41.90 27.79 37.10
CA ALA A 338 41.61 26.35 37.10
C ALA A 338 40.15 26.07 36.65
N LYS A 339 39.18 26.88 37.10
CA LYS A 339 37.77 26.76 36.68
C LYS A 339 37.59 27.04 35.19
N ALA A 340 38.27 28.06 34.66
CA ALA A 340 38.21 28.40 33.24
C ALA A 340 38.80 27.27 32.36
N GLU A 341 39.92 26.66 32.80
CA GLU A 341 40.50 25.51 32.09
C GLU A 341 39.58 24.28 32.16
N LEU A 342 38.98 23.96 33.32
CA LEU A 342 37.98 22.90 33.43
C LEU A 342 36.81 23.10 32.46
N ALA A 343 36.25 24.32 32.38
CA ALA A 343 35.15 24.63 31.47
C ALA A 343 35.55 24.47 29.99
N LYS A 344 36.78 24.85 29.63
CA LYS A 344 37.34 24.63 28.29
C LYS A 344 37.50 23.15 27.97
N GLN A 345 38.06 22.35 28.89
CA GLN A 345 38.23 20.91 28.69
C GLN A 345 36.90 20.16 28.61
N GLN A 346 35.87 20.61 29.35
CA GLN A 346 34.50 20.11 29.19
C GLN A 346 33.93 20.45 27.80
N GLY A 347 34.13 21.68 27.31
CA GLY A 347 33.70 22.08 25.97
C GLY A 347 34.33 21.26 24.84
N THR A 348 35.61 20.88 24.97
CA THR A 348 36.25 19.93 24.04
C THR A 348 35.58 18.56 24.09
N LEU A 349 35.32 18.02 25.28
CA LEU A 349 34.65 16.73 25.44
C LEU A 349 33.23 16.73 24.84
N ASP A 350 32.48 17.81 25.02
CA ASP A 350 31.14 17.97 24.45
C ASP A 350 31.19 18.02 22.91
N SER A 351 32.23 18.61 22.31
CA SER A 351 32.44 18.60 20.85
C SER A 351 32.72 17.20 20.33
N LEU A 352 33.69 16.48 20.94
CA LEU A 352 34.05 15.13 20.51
C LEU A 352 32.86 14.15 20.55
N ASN A 353 32.00 14.26 21.57
CA ASN A 353 30.79 13.45 21.64
C ASN A 353 29.80 13.79 20.50
N LYS A 354 29.69 15.05 20.10
CA LYS A 354 28.85 15.46 18.97
C LYS A 354 29.41 14.97 17.63
N ASP A 355 30.73 14.98 17.47
CA ASP A 355 31.39 14.49 16.25
C ASP A 355 31.25 12.96 16.14
N LYS A 356 31.33 12.23 17.26
CA LYS A 356 30.93 10.82 17.36
C LYS A 356 29.48 10.56 16.95
N ASP A 357 28.53 11.36 17.44
CA ASP A 357 27.12 11.20 17.05
C ASP A 357 26.91 11.41 15.54
N ALA A 358 27.67 12.33 14.93
CA ALA A 358 27.65 12.54 13.48
C ALA A 358 28.23 11.34 12.71
N LEU A 359 29.34 10.75 13.17
CA LEU A 359 29.91 9.54 12.57
C LEU A 359 28.96 8.34 12.65
N LEU A 360 28.24 8.17 13.77
CA LEU A 360 27.23 7.12 13.91
C LEU A 360 26.05 7.32 12.94
N ALA A 361 25.61 8.55 12.73
CA ALA A 361 24.57 8.85 11.73
C ALA A 361 25.04 8.57 10.29
N GLU A 362 26.29 8.89 9.96
CA GLU A 362 26.87 8.59 8.65
C GLU A 362 27.04 7.08 8.44
N LYS A 363 27.44 6.33 9.46
CA LYS A 363 27.47 4.86 9.44
C LYS A 363 26.10 4.27 9.09
N ASP A 364 25.02 4.79 9.69
CA ASP A 364 23.66 4.33 9.40
C ASP A 364 23.22 4.71 7.96
N ARG A 365 23.60 5.90 7.47
CA ARG A 365 23.37 6.31 6.07
C ARG A 365 24.04 5.36 5.08
N LEU A 366 25.33 5.06 5.30
CA LEU A 366 26.11 4.16 4.45
C LEU A 366 25.53 2.74 4.41
N VAL A 367 25.00 2.24 5.53
CA VAL A 367 24.33 0.92 5.60
C VAL A 367 23.02 0.88 4.80
N GLU A 368 22.21 1.94 4.81
CA GLU A 368 21.00 1.99 3.95
C GLU A 368 21.35 2.10 2.46
N GLU A 369 22.38 2.87 2.12
CA GLU A 369 22.91 2.98 0.76
C GLU A 369 23.44 1.62 0.24
N ALA A 370 24.18 0.87 1.07
CA ALA A 370 24.61 -0.50 0.75
C ALA A 370 23.43 -1.45 0.46
N LYS A 371 22.33 -1.35 1.22
CA LYS A 371 21.11 -2.15 0.99
C LYS A 371 20.42 -1.78 -0.32
N ALA A 372 20.36 -0.49 -0.66
CA ALA A 372 19.80 -0.01 -1.91
C ALA A 372 20.61 -0.55 -3.11
N LEU A 373 21.93 -0.37 -3.08
CA LEU A 373 22.85 -0.87 -4.11
C LEU A 373 22.75 -2.40 -4.27
N ALA A 374 22.70 -3.16 -3.18
CA ALA A 374 22.54 -4.61 -3.23
C ALA A 374 21.19 -5.06 -3.82
N THR A 375 20.12 -4.30 -3.56
CA THR A 375 18.78 -4.56 -4.14
C THR A 375 18.77 -4.30 -5.63
N GLU A 376 19.39 -3.20 -6.07
CA GLU A 376 19.53 -2.86 -7.48
C GLU A 376 20.40 -3.89 -8.24
N LEU A 377 21.56 -4.28 -7.69
CA LEU A 377 22.41 -5.32 -8.27
C LEU A 377 21.66 -6.64 -8.45
N LYS A 378 20.87 -7.05 -7.45
CA LYS A 378 20.02 -8.24 -7.56
C LYS A 378 19.04 -8.11 -8.73
N GLY A 379 18.40 -6.95 -8.88
CA GLY A 379 17.51 -6.66 -10.01
C GLY A 379 18.21 -6.83 -11.37
N TYR A 380 19.43 -6.30 -11.52
CA TYR A 380 20.22 -6.47 -12.75
C TYR A 380 20.60 -7.94 -13.01
N LEU A 381 21.00 -8.69 -11.98
CA LEU A 381 21.39 -10.10 -12.14
C LEU A 381 20.21 -11.03 -12.46
N GLU A 382 19.00 -10.71 -11.97
CA GLU A 382 17.79 -11.50 -12.22
C GLU A 382 17.08 -11.14 -13.54
N ALA A 383 17.32 -9.95 -14.10
CA ALA A 383 16.62 -9.46 -15.30
C ALA A 383 16.65 -10.40 -16.52
N PRO A 384 17.77 -11.07 -16.89
CA PRO A 384 17.78 -12.01 -18.02
C PRO A 384 16.87 -13.23 -17.80
N ALA A 385 16.78 -13.73 -16.57
CA ALA A 385 15.92 -14.86 -16.22
C ALA A 385 14.43 -14.45 -16.19
N ILE A 386 14.14 -13.24 -15.72
CA ILE A 386 12.78 -12.65 -15.77
C ILE A 386 12.31 -12.51 -17.22
N LEU A 387 13.16 -11.99 -18.11
CA LEU A 387 12.85 -11.87 -19.54
C LEU A 387 12.60 -13.23 -20.21
N ALA A 388 13.46 -14.22 -19.96
CA ALA A 388 13.28 -15.57 -20.49
C ALA A 388 11.95 -16.21 -20.03
N ASN A 389 11.59 -16.04 -18.75
CA ASN A 389 10.33 -16.53 -18.21
C ASN A 389 9.11 -15.80 -18.79
N ALA A 390 9.19 -14.49 -19.01
CA ALA A 390 8.12 -13.71 -19.65
C ALA A 390 7.90 -14.15 -21.10
N GLN A 391 8.97 -14.37 -21.87
CA GLN A 391 8.92 -14.85 -23.25
C GLN A 391 8.36 -16.28 -23.36
N ALA A 392 8.73 -17.17 -22.42
CA ALA A 392 8.15 -18.50 -22.31
C ALA A 392 6.63 -18.44 -22.01
N THR A 393 6.23 -17.59 -21.07
CA THR A 393 4.82 -17.36 -20.71
C THR A 393 4.01 -16.84 -21.90
N LEU A 394 4.53 -15.86 -22.65
CA LEU A 394 3.89 -15.36 -23.87
C LEU A 394 3.71 -16.47 -24.92
N THR A 395 4.71 -17.33 -25.09
CA THR A 395 4.64 -18.47 -26.02
C THR A 395 3.54 -19.46 -25.63
N GLU A 396 3.41 -19.77 -24.33
CA GLU A 396 2.33 -20.62 -23.80
C GLU A 396 0.95 -20.00 -24.05
N LYS A 397 0.77 -18.70 -23.76
CA LYS A 397 -0.51 -18.00 -23.97
C LYS A 397 -0.88 -17.91 -25.46
N GLN A 398 0.09 -17.72 -26.35
CA GLN A 398 -0.15 -17.71 -27.80
C GLN A 398 -0.62 -19.08 -28.32
N ALA A 399 -0.07 -20.18 -27.79
CA ALA A 399 -0.52 -21.52 -28.10
C ALA A 399 -1.96 -21.77 -27.61
N ALA A 400 -2.28 -21.37 -26.37
CA ALA A 400 -3.63 -21.48 -25.82
C ALA A 400 -4.67 -20.65 -26.61
N LEU A 401 -4.30 -19.44 -27.08
CA LEU A 401 -5.15 -18.64 -27.96
C LEU A 401 -5.42 -19.36 -29.30
N THR A 402 -4.38 -19.95 -29.90
CA THR A 402 -4.50 -20.70 -31.16
C THR A 402 -5.43 -21.91 -31.01
N GLU A 403 -5.32 -22.65 -29.89
CA GLU A 403 -6.21 -23.77 -29.59
C GLU A 403 -7.67 -23.32 -29.38
N ALA A 404 -7.88 -22.20 -28.67
CA ALA A 404 -9.21 -21.63 -28.50
C ALA A 404 -9.83 -21.16 -29.83
N GLN A 405 -9.03 -20.57 -30.73
CA GLN A 405 -9.47 -20.17 -32.07
C GLN A 405 -9.91 -21.37 -32.91
N ALA A 406 -9.14 -22.46 -32.91
CA ALA A 406 -9.51 -23.69 -33.62
C ALA A 406 -10.80 -24.34 -33.05
N LYS A 407 -11.00 -24.29 -31.73
CA LYS A 407 -12.25 -24.73 -31.09
C LYS A 407 -13.44 -23.84 -31.47
N ALA A 408 -13.24 -22.51 -31.52
CA ALA A 408 -14.27 -21.57 -31.95
C ALA A 408 -14.66 -21.77 -33.42
N GLU A 409 -13.70 -21.94 -34.33
CA GLU A 409 -13.96 -22.29 -35.73
C GLU A 409 -14.76 -23.60 -35.86
N THR A 410 -14.37 -24.64 -35.11
CA THR A 410 -15.09 -25.92 -35.08
C THR A 410 -16.53 -25.77 -34.60
N ALA A 411 -16.76 -24.97 -33.54
CA ALA A 411 -18.09 -24.71 -33.00
C ALA A 411 -18.96 -23.86 -33.95
N GLN A 412 -18.39 -22.85 -34.61
CA GLN A 412 -19.05 -22.04 -35.64
C GLN A 412 -19.47 -22.90 -36.84
N ASN A 413 -18.59 -23.76 -37.36
CA ASN A 413 -18.91 -24.67 -38.47
C ASN A 413 -20.02 -25.67 -38.10
N LYS A 414 -20.05 -26.15 -36.84
CA LYS A 414 -21.13 -26.98 -36.31
C LYS A 414 -22.45 -26.20 -36.25
N LEU A 415 -22.44 -24.98 -35.72
CA LEU A 415 -23.61 -24.09 -35.66
C LEU A 415 -24.17 -23.78 -37.05
N GLU A 416 -23.33 -23.43 -38.03
CA GLU A 416 -23.74 -23.20 -39.42
C GLU A 416 -24.40 -24.45 -40.02
N THR A 417 -23.77 -25.62 -39.84
CA THR A 417 -24.28 -26.92 -40.32
C THR A 417 -25.64 -27.27 -39.72
N VAL A 418 -25.82 -27.09 -38.40
CA VAL A 418 -27.09 -27.42 -37.72
C VAL A 418 -28.17 -26.40 -38.05
N THR A 419 -27.82 -25.11 -38.18
CA THR A 419 -28.77 -24.06 -38.61
C THR A 419 -29.25 -24.28 -40.04
N ALA A 420 -28.36 -24.68 -40.96
CA ALA A 420 -28.73 -25.04 -42.32
C ALA A 420 -29.65 -26.29 -42.37
N LYS A 421 -29.43 -27.28 -41.49
CA LYS A 421 -30.36 -28.41 -41.33
C LYS A 421 -31.72 -27.96 -40.79
N LEU A 422 -31.74 -27.12 -39.75
CA LEU A 422 -32.98 -26.58 -39.18
C LEU A 422 -33.84 -25.91 -40.25
N ALA A 423 -33.26 -25.00 -41.04
CA ALA A 423 -33.96 -24.33 -42.14
C ALA A 423 -34.50 -25.31 -43.20
N ALA A 424 -33.80 -26.40 -43.47
CA ALA A 424 -34.27 -27.44 -44.39
C ALA A 424 -35.42 -28.28 -43.81
N GLU A 425 -35.36 -28.64 -42.52
CA GLU A 425 -36.45 -29.35 -41.83
C GLU A 425 -37.68 -28.45 -41.63
N GLU A 426 -37.51 -27.16 -41.37
CA GLU A 426 -38.56 -26.14 -41.35
C GLU A 426 -39.24 -25.99 -42.73
N SER A 427 -38.46 -26.03 -43.82
CA SER A 427 -39.02 -26.00 -45.19
C SER A 427 -39.88 -27.23 -45.48
N LYS A 428 -39.43 -28.44 -45.10
CA LYS A 428 -40.23 -29.68 -45.23
C LYS A 428 -41.49 -29.63 -44.36
N LEU A 429 -41.37 -29.11 -43.14
CA LEU A 429 -42.50 -28.92 -42.24
C LEU A 429 -43.54 -27.97 -42.87
N ALA A 430 -43.10 -26.87 -43.47
CA ALA A 430 -43.97 -25.92 -44.17
C ALA A 430 -44.67 -26.55 -45.39
N GLU A 431 -43.97 -27.38 -46.17
CA GLU A 431 -44.55 -28.15 -47.28
C GLU A 431 -45.61 -29.15 -46.80
N LEU A 432 -45.30 -29.96 -45.78
CA LEU A 432 -46.25 -30.90 -45.17
C LEU A 432 -47.44 -30.18 -44.53
N GLN A 433 -47.22 -29.01 -43.91
CA GLN A 433 -48.28 -28.19 -43.34
C GLN A 433 -49.21 -27.63 -44.44
N ALA A 434 -48.65 -27.23 -45.59
CA ALA A 434 -49.43 -26.80 -46.75
C ALA A 434 -50.23 -27.95 -47.37
N GLU A 435 -49.65 -29.15 -47.50
CA GLU A 435 -50.37 -30.34 -47.96
C GLU A 435 -51.48 -30.74 -46.99
N TYR A 436 -51.20 -30.80 -45.69
CA TYR A 436 -52.20 -31.08 -44.65
C TYR A 436 -53.35 -30.06 -44.68
N ASN A 437 -53.05 -28.76 -44.77
CA ASN A 437 -54.06 -27.71 -44.84
C ASN A 437 -54.95 -27.85 -46.09
N LYS A 438 -54.35 -28.18 -47.25
CA LYS A 438 -55.07 -28.43 -48.51
C LYS A 438 -55.96 -29.68 -48.42
N LEU A 439 -55.46 -30.78 -47.86
CA LEU A 439 -56.25 -32.00 -47.67
C LEU A 439 -57.35 -31.80 -46.63
N LYS A 440 -57.14 -30.97 -45.60
CA LYS A 440 -58.15 -30.61 -44.61
C LYS A 440 -59.28 -29.78 -45.21
N ASP A 441 -58.95 -28.77 -46.01
CA ASP A 441 -59.92 -27.98 -46.77
C ASP A 441 -60.74 -28.86 -47.76
N LEU A 442 -60.09 -29.83 -48.41
CA LEU A 442 -60.78 -30.81 -49.26
C LEU A 442 -61.70 -31.76 -48.46
N GLU A 443 -61.27 -32.26 -47.29
CA GLU A 443 -62.08 -33.09 -46.40
C GLU A 443 -63.31 -32.34 -45.87
N ASP A 444 -63.13 -31.07 -45.46
CA ASP A 444 -64.22 -30.22 -45.01
C ASP A 444 -65.20 -29.92 -46.17
N LYS A 445 -64.71 -29.66 -47.38
CA LYS A 445 -65.54 -29.54 -48.59
C LYS A 445 -66.24 -30.85 -48.98
N ALA A 446 -65.65 -32.01 -48.70
CA ALA A 446 -66.23 -33.33 -48.98
C ALA A 446 -67.44 -33.68 -48.10
N LYS A 447 -67.70 -32.91 -47.03
CA LYS A 447 -68.92 -33.05 -46.21
C LYS A 447 -70.16 -32.64 -47.02
N ASP A 448 -70.09 -31.50 -47.69
CA ASP A 448 -71.22 -30.94 -48.47
C ASP A 448 -71.17 -31.34 -49.96
N ASN A 449 -70.00 -31.74 -50.49
CA ASN A 449 -69.78 -32.03 -51.91
C ASN A 449 -69.31 -33.48 -52.14
N VAL A 450 -69.47 -33.99 -53.36
CA VAL A 450 -68.73 -35.13 -53.89
C VAL A 450 -67.40 -34.62 -54.44
N ILE A 451 -66.29 -35.17 -53.98
CA ILE A 451 -64.97 -34.89 -54.56
C ILE A 451 -64.80 -35.77 -55.81
N ALA A 452 -64.54 -35.14 -56.95
CA ALA A 452 -64.29 -35.81 -58.22
C ALA A 452 -62.92 -35.43 -58.76
N THR A 453 -62.09 -36.44 -59.06
CA THR A 453 -60.81 -36.25 -59.76
C THR A 453 -61.07 -36.31 -61.26
N LEU A 454 -60.78 -35.22 -61.96
CA LEU A 454 -60.87 -35.15 -63.42
C LEU A 454 -59.75 -35.98 -64.07
N PRO A 455 -59.89 -36.39 -65.35
CA PRO A 455 -58.89 -37.20 -66.05
C PRO A 455 -57.51 -36.55 -66.22
N ASP A 456 -57.40 -35.25 -65.99
CA ASP A 456 -56.15 -34.47 -65.98
C ASP A 456 -55.50 -34.35 -64.59
N GLY A 457 -56.09 -35.01 -63.57
CA GLY A 457 -55.65 -34.95 -62.17
C GLY A 457 -56.26 -33.79 -61.37
N THR A 458 -57.06 -32.92 -61.97
CA THR A 458 -57.69 -31.79 -61.26
C THR A 458 -58.78 -32.28 -60.32
N ILE A 459 -58.64 -32.03 -59.02
CA ILE A 459 -59.65 -32.38 -58.01
C ILE A 459 -60.67 -31.24 -57.91
N VAL A 460 -61.95 -31.55 -58.17
CA VAL A 460 -63.07 -30.60 -58.08
C VAL A 460 -64.14 -31.09 -57.10
N ALA A 461 -64.71 -30.16 -56.33
CA ALA A 461 -65.82 -30.42 -55.43
C ALA A 461 -67.16 -30.13 -56.15
N VAL A 462 -67.98 -31.16 -56.34
CA VAL A 462 -69.30 -31.08 -56.98
C VAL A 462 -70.39 -31.23 -55.91
N PRO A 463 -71.31 -30.29 -55.70
CA PRO A 463 -72.36 -30.41 -54.67
C PRO A 463 -73.13 -31.73 -54.77
N LYS A 464 -73.41 -32.39 -53.63
CA LYS A 464 -74.13 -33.67 -53.60
C LYS A 464 -75.53 -33.59 -54.23
N ASP A 465 -76.12 -32.40 -54.23
CA ASP A 465 -77.46 -32.12 -54.77
C ASP A 465 -77.46 -31.63 -56.24
N ALA A 466 -76.41 -31.94 -57.02
CA ALA A 466 -76.33 -31.57 -58.44
C ALA A 466 -77.31 -32.42 -59.31
N PRO A 467 -78.30 -31.80 -60.00
CA PRO A 467 -79.32 -32.55 -60.73
C PRO A 467 -78.81 -33.15 -62.05
N THR A 468 -79.08 -34.44 -62.27
CA THR A 468 -78.79 -35.15 -63.53
C THR A 468 -79.89 -34.93 -64.57
N ALA A 469 -79.51 -34.47 -65.76
CA ALA A 469 -80.46 -34.09 -66.82
C ALA A 469 -80.79 -35.25 -67.79
N THR A 470 -82.08 -35.43 -68.07
CA THR A 470 -82.64 -36.49 -68.92
C THR A 470 -82.86 -36.04 -70.37
N GLU A 471 -82.36 -36.85 -71.32
CA GLU A 471 -82.64 -36.93 -72.77
C GLU A 471 -82.52 -35.66 -73.68
N LYS A 472 -81.94 -35.87 -74.87
CA LYS A 472 -81.75 -34.86 -75.93
C LYS A 472 -82.72 -35.10 -77.10
N PRO A 473 -83.28 -34.06 -77.73
CA PRO A 473 -84.14 -34.22 -78.91
C PRO A 473 -83.35 -34.60 -80.17
N VAL A 474 -83.97 -35.43 -81.03
CA VAL A 474 -83.40 -35.91 -82.31
C VAL A 474 -84.02 -35.16 -83.49
N ILE A 475 -83.18 -34.55 -84.34
CA ILE A 475 -83.61 -33.78 -85.53
C ILE A 475 -83.61 -34.67 -86.78
N ASN A 476 -84.67 -34.62 -87.58
CA ASN A 476 -84.78 -35.39 -88.83
C ASN A 476 -84.00 -34.69 -89.98
N ILE A 477 -82.86 -35.27 -90.36
CA ILE A 477 -81.92 -34.72 -91.36
C ILE A 477 -82.43 -34.82 -92.80
N ASP A 478 -83.27 -35.81 -93.13
CA ASP A 478 -83.69 -36.01 -94.53
C ASP A 478 -84.68 -34.93 -95.01
N ALA A 479 -85.51 -34.41 -94.09
CA ALA A 479 -86.35 -33.23 -94.36
C ALA A 479 -85.51 -31.96 -94.65
N VAL A 480 -84.33 -31.83 -94.02
CA VAL A 480 -83.40 -30.72 -94.29
C VAL A 480 -82.73 -30.87 -95.66
N LYS A 481 -82.31 -32.09 -96.03
CA LYS A 481 -81.71 -32.36 -97.35
C LYS A 481 -82.67 -32.09 -98.51
N ASP A 482 -83.92 -32.51 -98.39
CA ASP A 482 -84.92 -32.39 -99.47
C ASP A 482 -85.40 -30.94 -99.67
N ALA A 483 -85.25 -30.08 -98.66
CA ALA A 483 -85.43 -28.63 -98.78
C ALA A 483 -84.25 -27.94 -99.46
N ILE A 484 -83.01 -28.33 -99.10
CA ILE A 484 -81.78 -27.80 -99.72
C ILE A 484 -81.74 -28.10 -101.23
N THR A 485 -82.12 -29.30 -101.66
CA THR A 485 -82.16 -29.65 -103.11
C THR A 485 -83.28 -28.94 -103.89
N LYS A 486 -84.29 -28.38 -103.19
CA LYS A 486 -85.40 -27.62 -103.79
C LYS A 486 -85.25 -26.10 -103.64
N GLY A 487 -84.15 -25.62 -103.07
CA GLY A 487 -83.87 -24.19 -102.91
C GLY A 487 -84.82 -23.48 -101.92
N GLN A 488 -85.22 -24.17 -100.85
CA GLN A 488 -86.12 -23.64 -99.82
C GLN A 488 -85.40 -23.50 -98.47
N ASP A 489 -85.75 -22.46 -97.71
CA ASP A 489 -85.19 -22.22 -96.38
C ASP A 489 -85.83 -23.12 -95.33
N VAL A 490 -85.04 -23.46 -94.30
CA VAL A 490 -85.39 -24.44 -93.27
C VAL A 490 -85.19 -23.84 -91.88
N THR A 491 -86.20 -23.97 -91.02
CA THR A 491 -86.10 -23.59 -89.60
C THR A 491 -86.54 -24.74 -88.69
N VAL A 492 -86.03 -24.75 -87.46
CA VAL A 492 -86.38 -25.74 -86.42
C VAL A 492 -87.10 -25.02 -85.29
N VAL A 493 -88.35 -25.40 -85.05
CA VAL A 493 -89.17 -24.93 -83.93
C VAL A 493 -89.67 -26.16 -83.18
N ASP A 494 -89.56 -26.14 -81.85
CA ASP A 494 -89.94 -27.24 -80.95
C ASP A 494 -89.44 -28.63 -81.40
N GLY A 495 -88.18 -28.67 -81.86
CA GLY A 495 -87.51 -29.90 -82.29
C GLY A 495 -87.94 -30.46 -83.66
N LYS A 496 -88.80 -29.76 -84.41
CA LYS A 496 -89.31 -30.21 -85.71
C LYS A 496 -88.92 -29.26 -86.85
N VAL A 497 -88.63 -29.86 -88.01
CA VAL A 497 -88.14 -29.17 -89.23
C VAL A 497 -89.31 -28.64 -90.05
N VAL A 498 -89.28 -27.35 -90.43
CA VAL A 498 -90.30 -26.65 -91.24
C VAL A 498 -89.61 -25.95 -92.42
N VAL A 499 -90.26 -25.94 -93.59
CA VAL A 499 -89.67 -25.52 -94.89
C VAL A 499 -90.51 -24.41 -95.53
N THR A 500 -89.87 -23.37 -96.10
CA THR A 500 -90.54 -22.19 -96.68
C THR A 500 -89.89 -21.67 -97.98
N ASN A 501 -90.70 -21.15 -98.91
CA ASN A 501 -90.28 -20.64 -100.23
C ASN A 501 -89.79 -19.16 -100.18
N PRO A 502 -88.83 -18.74 -101.03
CA PRO A 502 -88.09 -17.49 -100.85
C PRO A 502 -88.70 -16.23 -101.49
N GLN A 503 -88.37 -15.06 -100.91
CA GLN A 503 -88.36 -13.74 -101.59
C GLN A 503 -86.97 -13.08 -101.45
N ALA A 504 -86.64 -12.17 -102.38
CA ALA A 504 -85.25 -11.86 -102.70
C ALA A 504 -84.64 -10.66 -101.95
N GLY A 505 -83.35 -10.81 -101.58
CA GLY A 505 -82.32 -9.90 -102.11
C GLY A 505 -81.42 -9.13 -101.12
N VAL A 506 -80.12 -9.51 -101.14
CA VAL A 506 -78.93 -8.60 -101.13
C VAL A 506 -78.67 -7.78 -99.83
N THR A 507 -77.49 -7.72 -99.18
CA THR A 507 -76.08 -8.09 -99.49
C THR A 507 -75.34 -8.61 -98.23
N VAL A 508 -74.20 -9.26 -98.41
CA VAL A 508 -73.26 -9.68 -97.35
C VAL A 508 -72.02 -8.76 -97.28
N THR A 509 -71.52 -8.49 -96.08
CA THR A 509 -70.09 -8.17 -95.83
C THR A 509 -69.59 -8.82 -94.54
N GLN A 510 -68.26 -8.92 -94.40
CA GLN A 510 -67.57 -9.99 -93.66
C GLN A 510 -66.63 -9.44 -92.56
N THR A 511 -66.59 -10.13 -91.39
CA THR A 511 -65.45 -10.24 -90.41
C THR A 511 -64.81 -8.94 -89.85
N PRO A 512 -63.84 -8.99 -88.90
CA PRO A 512 -63.71 -9.83 -87.69
C PRO A 512 -63.38 -9.02 -86.39
N THR A 513 -63.40 -9.71 -85.24
CA THR A 513 -62.53 -9.57 -84.02
C THR A 513 -61.94 -8.21 -83.60
N GLY A 514 -62.17 -7.78 -82.34
CA GLY A 514 -61.33 -6.75 -81.68
C GLY A 514 -61.76 -6.25 -80.29
N GLU A 515 -61.13 -6.78 -79.24
CA GLU A 515 -60.89 -6.23 -77.88
C GLU A 515 -61.89 -5.35 -77.07
N LYS A 516 -62.21 -5.89 -75.88
CA LYS A 516 -62.14 -5.28 -74.52
C LYS A 516 -62.97 -4.02 -74.16
N ALA A 517 -63.94 -4.25 -73.27
CA ALA A 517 -64.37 -3.31 -72.23
C ALA A 517 -63.86 -3.84 -70.85
N THR A 518 -63.11 -3.08 -70.04
CA THR A 518 -63.54 -2.02 -69.10
C THR A 518 -64.25 -2.55 -67.84
N TYR A 519 -63.65 -2.39 -66.66
CA TYR A 519 -64.25 -2.06 -65.33
C TYR A 519 -63.06 -1.61 -64.45
N SER A 520 -62.93 -0.39 -63.91
CA SER A 520 -63.81 0.48 -63.11
C SER A 520 -63.69 0.31 -61.58
N ARG A 521 -62.70 1.03 -61.03
CA ARG A 521 -62.73 1.89 -59.82
C ARG A 521 -63.64 1.56 -58.61
N VAL A 522 -62.95 1.40 -57.46
CA VAL A 522 -63.04 2.23 -56.21
C VAL A 522 -64.17 1.95 -55.18
N GLU A 523 -63.75 1.61 -53.95
CA GLU A 523 -64.16 2.11 -52.60
C GLU A 523 -63.96 1.02 -51.51
N ARG A 524 -63.75 1.26 -50.20
CA ARG A 524 -63.12 2.34 -49.40
C ARG A 524 -63.05 1.90 -47.91
N ALA A 525 -62.14 2.47 -47.11
CA ALA A 525 -62.04 2.38 -45.62
C ALA A 525 -61.57 1.00 -45.05
N LYS A 526 -61.02 0.89 -43.83
CA LYS A 526 -60.93 1.79 -42.65
C LYS A 526 -59.48 2.00 -42.15
N ALA A 527 -59.32 2.91 -41.18
CA ALA A 527 -58.03 3.33 -40.59
C ALA A 527 -58.02 3.18 -39.05
N LEU A 528 -56.85 3.49 -38.44
CA LEU A 528 -56.55 3.76 -37.01
C LEU A 528 -56.38 2.54 -36.07
N PRO A 529 -55.69 2.68 -34.90
CA PRO A 529 -54.79 3.76 -34.41
C PRO A 529 -53.44 3.28 -33.79
N GLU A 530 -52.64 4.22 -33.26
CA GLU A 530 -51.54 3.99 -32.31
C GLU A 530 -51.99 3.59 -30.89
N THR A 531 -51.09 2.97 -30.12
CA THR A 531 -50.70 3.14 -28.68
C THR A 531 -49.96 1.85 -28.24
N GLY A 532 -49.02 1.79 -27.29
CA GLY A 532 -48.40 2.79 -26.41
C GLY A 532 -48.21 2.23 -24.98
N SER A 533 -46.98 2.29 -24.44
CA SER A 533 -46.60 2.12 -23.00
C SER A 533 -46.66 0.72 -22.34
N GLU A 534 -45.53 0.30 -21.73
CA GLU A 534 -45.30 0.12 -20.26
C GLU A 534 -43.86 -0.44 -20.08
N ASP A 535 -42.86 0.31 -19.58
CA ASP A 535 -42.56 0.71 -18.19
C ASP A 535 -42.07 -0.42 -17.25
N ASN A 536 -40.74 -0.50 -17.05
CA ASN A 536 -40.06 -0.43 -15.73
C ASN A 536 -38.53 -0.68 -15.89
N ILE A 537 -37.56 -0.21 -15.08
CA ILE A 537 -37.34 0.89 -14.10
C ILE A 537 -36.19 0.40 -13.16
N ILE A 538 -35.41 1.33 -12.55
CA ILE A 538 -34.52 1.12 -11.36
C ILE A 538 -33.17 0.36 -11.59
N LEU A 539 -32.00 0.70 -10.98
CA LEU A 539 -31.58 1.90 -10.18
C LEU A 539 -30.05 1.92 -9.83
N VAL A 540 -29.43 3.12 -9.86
CA VAL A 540 -28.34 3.70 -9.02
C VAL A 540 -26.99 2.98 -8.74
N GLY A 541 -25.90 3.68 -9.12
CA GLY A 541 -24.82 4.22 -8.24
C GLY A 541 -23.94 3.26 -7.41
N ILE A 542 -22.97 3.67 -6.57
CA ILE A 542 -22.35 4.95 -6.13
C ILE A 542 -20.87 4.61 -5.78
N GLY A 543 -19.81 5.44 -5.86
CA GLY A 543 -19.57 6.86 -6.18
C GLY A 543 -18.13 7.03 -6.77
N ALA A 544 -17.47 8.18 -6.95
CA ALA A 544 -17.51 9.54 -6.38
C ALA A 544 -16.61 9.82 -5.14
N VAL A 545 -15.66 10.75 -5.33
CA VAL A 545 -14.91 11.56 -4.33
C VAL A 545 -13.77 10.88 -3.54
N LEU A 546 -12.53 11.30 -3.84
CA LEU A 546 -11.74 12.12 -2.91
C LEU A 546 -10.81 13.07 -3.69
N GLY A 547 -11.12 14.36 -3.66
CA GLY A 547 -10.18 15.43 -3.99
C GLY A 547 -10.02 16.31 -2.75
N GLY A 548 -8.81 16.80 -2.48
CA GLY A 548 -8.62 17.75 -1.38
C GLY A 548 -7.16 17.97 -0.96
N LEU A 549 -6.74 19.23 -1.09
CA LEU A 549 -5.63 19.90 -0.39
C LEU A 549 -4.20 19.50 -0.83
N GLY A 550 -3.25 20.44 -0.95
CA GLY A 550 -3.26 21.84 -0.52
C GLY A 550 -2.56 22.81 -1.48
N LEU A 551 -2.98 24.08 -1.42
CA LEU A 551 -2.45 25.18 -2.23
C LEU A 551 -1.93 26.28 -1.27
N ALA A 552 -0.64 26.25 -0.96
CA ALA A 552 0.15 27.29 -0.28
C ALA A 552 1.64 26.91 -0.37
N GLY A 553 2.62 27.81 -0.48
CA GLY A 553 2.56 29.27 -0.64
C GLY A 553 3.93 29.90 -0.36
N ALA A 554 4.25 30.98 -1.08
CA ALA A 554 5.32 31.96 -0.80
C ALA A 554 6.81 31.54 -0.87
N ARG A 555 7.52 32.18 -1.83
CA ARG A 555 8.80 32.91 -1.67
C ARG A 555 9.73 32.53 -0.49
N ARG A 556 11.00 32.28 -0.83
CA ARG A 556 12.07 33.27 -0.57
C ARG A 556 13.32 33.05 -1.42
N ARG A 557 13.84 34.17 -1.97
CA ARG A 557 15.28 34.30 -2.28
C ARG A 557 16.05 34.31 -0.97
N LYS A 558 17.29 33.81 -0.99
CA LYS A 558 18.41 34.50 -0.33
C LYS A 558 19.70 34.25 -1.11
N GLN A 559 20.43 35.33 -1.39
CA GLN A 559 21.89 35.26 -1.48
C GLN A 559 22.43 35.25 -0.05
N GLY A 560 23.62 34.69 0.11
CA GLY A 560 24.38 34.55 1.35
C GLY A 560 25.57 33.68 1.05
#